data_AF-A0A8B6EXC1-F1
#
_entry.id   AF-A0A8B6EXC1-F1
#
_cell.length_a   1.000
_cell.length_b   1.000
_cell.length_c   1.000
_cell.angle_alpha   90.00
_cell.angle_beta   90.00
_cell.angle_gamma   90.00
#
_symmetry.space_group_name_H-M   'P 1'
#
loop_
_entity.id
_entity.type
_entity.pdbx_description
1 polymer ?
#
loop_
_entity_poly.entity_id
_entity_poly.type
_entity_poly.pdbx_seq_one_letter_code
_entity_poly.pdbx_strand_id
1 'polypeptide(L)'
;MDLNIPTSSPHYAQSNGQAERSVQTIKKLIMKSKDPHKALLDYRNTPLDIDLSPAQLFLNRRLKTSLPTSLPLLMPQNVNNSEIIKKLENSPKES
;
A
#
# COMPACT_ATOMS: atom_id res chain seq x y z
N MET A 1 12.19 -19.89 -17.35
CA MET A 1 12.00 -19.02 -16.18
C MET A 1 11.18 -19.82 -15.20
N ASP A 2 11.82 -20.47 -14.24
CA ASP A 2 11.12 -21.26 -13.23
C ASP A 2 10.73 -20.32 -12.09
N LEU A 3 9.42 -20.13 -11.91
CA LEU A 3 8.88 -19.36 -10.80
C LEU A 3 8.95 -20.24 -9.55
N ASN A 4 9.92 -19.98 -8.67
CA ASN A 4 9.94 -20.57 -7.34
C ASN A 4 8.74 -20.04 -6.54
N ILE A 5 7.86 -20.93 -6.07
CA ILE A 5 6.70 -20.59 -5.24
C ILE A 5 7.03 -20.99 -3.79
N PRO A 6 7.67 -20.11 -3.00
CA PRO A 6 7.90 -20.38 -1.59
C PRO A 6 6.54 -20.35 -0.86
N THR A 7 6.11 -21.51 -0.36
CA THR A 7 4.97 -21.60 0.55
C THR A 7 5.43 -21.22 1.96
N SER A 8 4.74 -20.27 2.59
CA SER A 8 5.00 -19.96 3.99
C SER A 8 4.68 -21.19 4.84
N SER A 9 5.64 -21.66 5.64
CA SER A 9 5.38 -22.73 6.61
C SER A 9 4.24 -22.29 7.55
N PRO A 10 3.28 -23.18 7.88
CA PRO A 10 2.20 -22.88 8.82
C PRO A 10 2.68 -22.34 10.18
N HIS A 11 3.95 -22.58 10.53
CA HIS A 11 4.57 -22.18 11.80
C HIS A 11 5.42 -20.91 11.68
N TYR A 12 5.43 -20.24 10.53
CA TYR A 12 6.24 -19.02 10.28
C TYR A 12 5.36 -17.80 10.01
N ALA A 13 4.49 -17.46 10.97
CA ALA A 13 3.56 -16.33 10.86
C ALA A 13 4.27 -14.96 10.74
N GLN A 14 5.54 -14.87 11.16
CA GLN A 14 6.31 -13.62 11.14
C GLN A 14 6.52 -13.07 9.72
N SER A 15 6.60 -13.93 8.68
CA SER A 15 6.80 -13.46 7.31
C SER A 15 5.55 -12.87 6.67
N ASN A 16 4.35 -13.19 7.17
CA ASN A 16 3.07 -12.82 6.54
C ASN A 16 2.26 -11.77 7.32
N GLY A 17 2.74 -11.34 8.50
CA GLY A 17 1.99 -10.45 9.40
C GLY A 17 1.56 -9.13 8.76
N GLN A 18 2.39 -8.52 7.90
CA GLN A 18 2.03 -7.27 7.21
C GLN A 18 0.90 -7.49 6.19
N ALA A 19 0.93 -8.60 5.44
CA ALA A 19 -0.12 -8.95 4.51
C ALA A 19 -1.44 -9.20 5.25
N GLU A 20 -1.41 -9.96 6.34
CA GLU A 20 -2.59 -10.23 7.17
C GLU A 20 -3.19 -8.94 7.74
N ARG A 21 -2.35 -8.05 8.28
CA ARG A 21 -2.79 -6.74 8.78
C ARG A 21 -3.42 -5.90 7.68
N SER A 22 -2.82 -5.87 6.48
CA SER A 22 -3.38 -5.15 5.34
C SER A 22 -4.76 -5.69 4.95
N VAL A 23 -4.94 -7.02 4.95
CA VAL A 23 -6.22 -7.68 4.67
C VAL A 23 -7.26 -7.32 5.73
N GLN A 24 -6.89 -7.28 7.01
CA GLN A 24 -7.78 -6.83 8.07
C GLN A 24 -8.24 -5.38 7.88
N THR A 25 -7.32 -4.46 7.55
CA THR A 25 -7.63 -3.05 7.28
C THR A 25 -8.60 -2.91 6.11
N ILE A 26 -8.32 -3.58 4.99
CA ILE A 26 -9.15 -3.53 3.79
C ILE A 26 -10.54 -4.12 4.06
N LYS A 27 -10.64 -5.24 4.80
CA LYS A 27 -11.92 -5.82 5.19
C LYS A 27 -12.76 -4.82 6.01
N LYS A 28 -12.17 -4.20 7.03
CA LYS A 28 -12.84 -3.19 7.86
C LYS A 28 -13.29 -1.98 7.03
N LEU A 29 -12.47 -1.55 6.08
CA LEU A 29 -12.77 -0.44 5.18
C LEU A 29 -13.97 -0.75 4.28
N ILE A 30 -13.96 -1.90 3.61
CA ILE A 30 -15.03 -2.33 2.71
C ILE A 30 -16.35 -2.47 3.48
N MET A 31 -16.34 -3.10 4.66
CA MET A 31 -17.53 -3.27 5.50
C MET A 31 -18.17 -1.94 5.94
N LYS A 32 -17.38 -0.87 6.07
CA LYS A 32 -17.87 0.47 6.44
C LYS A 32 -18.33 1.29 5.23
N SER A 33 -17.97 0.88 4.02
CA SER A 33 -18.25 1.63 2.80
C SER A 33 -19.54 1.17 2.13
N LYS A 34 -20.29 2.12 1.56
CA LYS A 34 -21.44 1.79 0.68
C LYS A 34 -20.98 1.35 -0.72
N ASP A 35 -19.85 1.88 -1.16
CA ASP A 35 -19.22 1.56 -2.45
C ASP A 35 -17.78 1.03 -2.20
N PRO A 36 -17.58 -0.30 -2.32
CA PRO A 36 -16.28 -0.93 -2.13
C PRO A 36 -15.20 -0.43 -3.08
N HIS A 37 -15.56 -0.09 -4.32
CA HIS A 37 -14.58 0.32 -5.33
C HIS A 37 -14.02 1.70 -5.02
N LYS A 38 -14.90 2.62 -4.60
CA LYS A 38 -14.50 3.96 -4.19
C LYS A 38 -13.64 3.92 -2.92
N ALA A 39 -14.03 3.11 -1.93
CA ALA A 39 -13.24 2.97 -0.71
C ALA A 39 -11.82 2.43 -0.98
N LEU A 40 -11.69 1.44 -1.86
CA LEU A 40 -10.38 0.93 -2.28
C LEU A 40 -9.57 1.96 -3.06
N LEU A 41 -10.21 2.75 -3.92
CA LEU A 41 -9.57 3.83 -4.66
C LEU A 41 -9.03 4.90 -3.69
N ASP A 42 -9.82 5.28 -2.69
CA ASP A 42 -9.43 6.26 -1.70
C ASP A 42 -8.26 5.73 -0.86
N TYR A 43 -8.34 4.50 -0.36
CA TYR A 43 -7.24 3.85 0.39
C TYR A 43 -5.92 3.82 -0.39
N ARG A 44 -5.97 3.54 -1.70
CA ARG A 44 -4.78 3.54 -2.56
C ARG A 44 -4.13 4.92 -2.71
N ASN A 45 -4.90 5.99 -2.52
CA ASN A 45 -4.43 7.37 -2.66
C ASN A 45 -4.17 8.06 -1.31
N THR A 46 -4.62 7.51 -0.20
CA THR A 46 -4.33 8.02 1.14
C THR A 46 -2.85 7.78 1.48
N PRO A 47 -2.09 8.80 1.92
CA PRO A 47 -0.72 8.61 2.37
C PRO A 47 -0.67 7.72 3.62
N LEU A 48 0.32 6.83 3.67
CA LEU A 48 0.69 6.09 4.87
C LEU A 48 1.62 6.93 5.75
N ASP A 49 2.08 6.39 6.87
CA ASP A 49 2.99 7.07 7.83
C ASP A 49 4.33 7.52 7.22
N ILE A 50 4.66 7.03 6.03
CA ILE A 50 5.85 7.42 5.25
C ILE A 50 5.57 8.52 4.22
N ASP A 51 4.44 9.21 4.33
CA ASP A 51 3.93 10.25 3.41
C ASP A 51 3.69 9.78 1.95
N LEU A 52 3.76 8.48 1.70
CA LEU A 52 3.53 7.87 0.40
C LEU A 52 2.27 7.01 0.43
N SER A 53 1.46 7.11 -0.62
CA SER A 53 0.27 6.27 -0.76
C SER A 53 0.62 4.88 -1.31
N PRO A 54 -0.23 3.86 -1.09
CA PRO A 54 -0.01 2.53 -1.68
C PRO A 54 0.14 2.55 -3.20
N ALA A 55 -0.62 3.41 -3.91
CA ALA A 55 -0.46 3.58 -5.35
C ALA A 55 0.89 4.18 -5.74
N GLN A 56 1.43 5.10 -4.93
CA GLN A 56 2.74 5.68 -5.18
C GLN A 56 3.85 4.65 -4.96
N LEU A 57 3.75 3.81 -3.93
CA LEU A 57 4.74 2.74 -3.70
C LEU A 57 4.77 1.70 -4.83
N PHE A 58 3.60 1.39 -5.42
CA PHE A 58 3.50 0.35 -6.43
C PHE A 58 3.67 0.86 -7.87
N LEU A 59 3.16 2.05 -8.18
CA LEU A 59 3.07 2.59 -9.54
C LEU A 59 3.87 3.88 -9.72
N ASN A 60 4.54 4.37 -8.67
CA ASN A 60 5.22 5.67 -8.65
C ASN A 60 4.33 6.87 -9.00
N ARG A 61 3.00 6.72 -8.93
CA ARG A 61 2.03 7.75 -9.28
C ARG A 61 0.78 7.67 -8.41
N ARG A 62 0.01 8.75 -8.35
CA ARG A 62 -1.33 8.74 -7.74
C ARG A 62 -2.38 8.35 -8.79
N LEU A 63 -3.49 7.78 -8.32
CA LEU A 63 -4.64 7.45 -9.16
C LEU A 63 -5.60 8.63 -9.20
N LYS A 64 -6.33 8.76 -10.31
CA LYS A 64 -7.37 9.79 -10.44
C LYS A 64 -8.54 9.48 -9.51
N THR A 65 -8.87 10.41 -8.63
CA THR A 65 -10.03 10.31 -7.73
C THR A 65 -11.14 11.26 -8.16
N SER A 66 -12.26 11.26 -7.42
CA SER A 66 -13.34 12.22 -7.61
C SER A 66 -12.92 13.65 -7.26
N LEU A 67 -11.82 13.83 -6.52
CA LEU A 67 -11.28 15.14 -6.17
C LEU A 67 -10.32 15.62 -7.26
N PRO A 68 -10.30 16.93 -7.54
CA PRO A 68 -9.36 17.49 -8.49
C PRO A 68 -7.93 17.23 -8.02
N THR A 69 -7.17 16.47 -8.81
CA THR A 69 -5.77 16.16 -8.57
C THR A 69 -4.93 16.82 -9.66
N SER A 70 -3.79 17.41 -9.30
CA SER A 70 -2.90 18.05 -10.27
C SER A 70 -2.29 17.02 -11.23
N LEU A 71 -2.22 17.34 -12.53
CA LEU A 71 -1.68 16.45 -13.57
C LEU A 71 -0.30 15.85 -13.26
N PRO A 72 0.68 16.60 -12.69
CA PRO A 72 2.00 16.05 -12.39
C PRO A 72 2.00 14.90 -11.38
N LEU A 73 0.98 14.80 -10.52
CA LEU A 73 0.84 13.71 -9.55
C LEU A 73 0.28 12.42 -10.17
N LEU A 74 -0.36 12.53 -11.35
CA LEU A 74 -0.91 11.38 -12.08
C LEU A 74 0.14 10.69 -12.94
N MET A 75 1.28 11.35 -13.17
CA MET A 75 2.43 10.82 -13.90
C MET A 75 3.37 10.06 -12.95
N PRO A 76 4.06 9.02 -13.44
CA PRO A 76 5.09 8.33 -12.66
C PRO A 76 6.21 9.30 -12.29
N GLN A 77 6.55 9.34 -11.00
CA GLN A 77 7.65 10.12 -10.45
C GLN A 77 8.87 9.24 -10.25
N ASN A 78 10.06 9.83 -10.35
CA ASN A 78 11.29 9.12 -10.03
C ASN A 78 11.47 9.12 -8.51
N VAL A 79 11.12 8.01 -7.85
CA VAL A 79 11.19 7.87 -6.39
C VAL A 79 12.43 7.06 -6.03
N ASN A 80 13.24 7.57 -5.11
CA ASN A 80 14.45 6.87 -4.66
C ASN A 80 14.08 5.71 -3.72
N ASN A 81 14.07 4.49 -4.25
CA ASN A 81 13.74 3.28 -3.49
C ASN A 81 14.63 3.10 -2.23
N SER A 82 15.89 3.54 -2.28
CA SER A 82 16.80 3.39 -1.14
C SER A 82 16.37 4.25 0.06
N GLU A 83 15.81 5.43 -0.19
CA GLU A 83 15.28 6.30 0.86
C GLU A 83 13.94 5.78 1.39
N ILE A 84 13.11 5.21 0.52
CA ILE A 84 11.83 4.60 0.91
C ILE A 84 12.06 3.41 1.86
N ILE A 85 13.01 2.54 1.54
CA ILE A 85 13.35 1.38 2.38
C ILE A 85 13.82 1.86 3.76
N LYS A 86 14.70 2.86 3.82
CA LYS A 86 15.12 3.46 5.09
C LYS A 86 13.95 4.05 5.86
N LYS A 87 12.99 4.71 5.21
CA LYS A 87 11.80 5.23 5.88
C LYS A 87 10.92 4.11 6.43
N LEU A 88 10.71 3.04 5.67
CA LEU A 88 9.95 1.87 6.09
C LEU A 88 10.60 1.12 7.26
N GLU A 89 11.93 1.06 7.31
CA GLU A 89 12.67 0.45 8.42
C GLU A 89 12.63 1.29 9.70
N ASN A 90 12.59 2.62 9.55
CA ASN A 90 12.56 3.57 10.67
C ASN A 90 11.13 3.92 11.12
N SER A 91 10.09 3.57 10.35
CA SER A 91 8.71 3.69 10.81
C SER A 91 8.51 2.84 12.08
N PRO A 92 7.81 3.37 13.09
CA PRO A 92 7.56 2.60 14.30
C PRO A 92 6.85 1.31 13.92
N LYS A 93 7.45 0.17 14.28
CA LYS A 93 6.77 -1.11 14.23
C LYS A 93 5.69 -1.05 15.31
N GLU A 94 4.49 -0.60 14.94
CA GLU A 94 3.34 -0.67 15.83
C GLU A 94 3.22 -2.12 16.34
N SER A 95 3.29 -2.22 17.67
CA SER A 95 3.48 -3.44 18.45
C SER A 95 2.22 -4.30 18.51
#